data_AF-X8J9K7-F1
#
_entry.id   AF-X8J9K7-F1
#
_cell.length_a   1.000
_cell.length_b   1.000
_cell.length_c   1.000
_cell.angle_alpha   90.00
_cell.angle_beta   90.00
_cell.angle_gamma   90.00
#
_symmetry.space_group_name_H-M   'P 1'
#
loop_
_entity.id
_entity.type
_entity.pdbx_description
1 polymer ?
#
loop_
_entity_poly.entity_id
_entity_poly.type
_entity_poly.pdbx_seq_one_letter_code
_entity_poly.pdbx_strand_id
1 'polypeptide(L)'
;MTSHLIDNFVNRAQKWENLGLGCVFCDIISGRSPCHKIYETDQVIAILDIQPIRRGHALVMPKSHVQRLSELPPEIAGALGTAVSRVANAICQGLGITALNVVCNQEYAQVSMCDYRED
;
A
#
# COMPACT_ATOMS: atom_id res chain seq x y z
N MET A 1 -24.56 11.23 -12.13
CA MET A 1 -23.22 11.23 -12.75
C MET A 1 -22.20 10.36 -12.02
N THR A 2 -22.45 9.91 -10.78
CA THR A 2 -21.58 9.01 -10.01
C THR A 2 -21.86 7.51 -10.21
N SER A 3 -23.04 7.13 -10.70
CA SER A 3 -23.45 5.71 -10.86
C SER A 3 -22.60 4.95 -11.89
N HIS A 4 -22.39 5.49 -13.10
CA HIS A 4 -21.59 4.81 -14.13
C HIS A 4 -20.11 4.64 -13.76
N LEU A 5 -19.58 5.52 -12.90
CA LEU A 5 -18.22 5.35 -12.37
C LEU A 5 -18.18 4.19 -11.38
N ILE A 6 -19.18 4.08 -10.49
CA ILE A 6 -19.30 2.97 -9.54
C ILE A 6 -19.46 1.64 -10.28
N ASP A 7 -20.33 1.56 -11.30
CA ASP A 7 -20.56 0.33 -12.06
C ASP A 7 -19.29 -0.19 -12.76
N ASN A 8 -18.45 0.71 -13.26
CA ASN A 8 -17.16 0.38 -13.88
C ASN A 8 -16.10 -0.11 -12.88
N PHE A 9 -16.24 0.22 -11.59
CA PHE A 9 -15.36 -0.26 -10.53
C PHE A 9 -15.87 -1.55 -9.87
N VAL A 10 -17.18 -1.64 -9.61
CA VAL A 10 -17.82 -2.83 -9.03
C VAL A 10 -17.69 -4.04 -9.97
N ASN A 11 -17.85 -3.82 -11.28
CA ASN A 11 -17.71 -4.87 -12.28
C ASN A 11 -16.29 -4.96 -12.87
N ARG A 12 -15.31 -4.25 -12.30
CA ARG A 12 -13.91 -4.41 -12.71
C ARG A 12 -13.48 -5.81 -12.28
N ALA A 13 -13.48 -6.75 -13.21
CA ALA A 13 -12.89 -8.06 -13.02
C ALA A 13 -11.52 -7.86 -12.35
N GLN A 14 -11.35 -8.40 -11.12
CA GLN A 14 -10.09 -8.37 -10.42
C GLN A 14 -9.09 -9.18 -11.25
N LYS A 15 -8.39 -8.48 -12.14
CA LYS A 15 -7.49 -9.09 -13.14
C LYS A 15 -6.18 -9.60 -12.52
N TRP A 16 -6.12 -9.67 -11.20
CA TRP A 16 -4.93 -9.96 -10.40
C TRP A 16 -5.19 -11.18 -9.53
N GLU A 17 -5.63 -12.28 -10.15
CA GLU A 17 -5.69 -13.57 -9.47
C GLU A 17 -4.26 -14.08 -9.19
N ASN A 18 -3.84 -13.90 -7.94
CA ASN A 18 -3.04 -14.82 -7.14
C ASN A 18 -1.58 -15.17 -7.53
N LEU A 19 -0.92 -14.53 -8.49
CA LEU A 19 0.43 -14.98 -8.92
C LEU A 19 1.58 -13.97 -8.86
N GLY A 20 1.38 -12.72 -8.41
CA GLY A 20 2.43 -11.69 -8.41
C GLY A 20 2.93 -11.26 -9.80
N LEU A 21 2.63 -12.04 -10.84
CA LEU A 21 2.83 -11.73 -12.25
C LEU A 21 1.95 -10.54 -12.64
N GLY A 22 2.61 -9.42 -13.00
CA GLY A 22 1.94 -8.16 -13.37
C GLY A 22 1.76 -7.17 -12.21
N CYS A 23 2.24 -7.47 -11.00
CA CYS A 23 2.26 -6.51 -9.90
C CYS A 23 3.51 -5.62 -9.99
N VAL A 24 3.31 -4.31 -10.23
CA VAL A 24 4.40 -3.32 -10.32
C VAL A 24 5.25 -3.30 -9.04
N PHE A 25 4.64 -3.47 -7.87
CA PHE A 25 5.38 -3.53 -6.61
C PHE A 25 6.24 -4.78 -6.49
N CYS A 26 5.77 -5.93 -6.98
CA CYS A 26 6.61 -7.14 -7.04
C CYS A 26 7.78 -6.96 -8.02
N ASP A 27 7.58 -6.25 -9.13
CA ASP A 27 8.68 -5.90 -10.04
C ASP A 27 9.72 -5.00 -9.37
N ILE A 28 9.28 -4.03 -8.56
CA ILE A 28 10.18 -3.18 -7.76
C ILE A 28 10.93 -4.03 -6.72
N ILE A 29 10.23 -4.88 -5.97
CA ILE A 29 10.82 -5.75 -4.93
C ILE A 29 11.85 -6.72 -5.53
N SER A 30 11.57 -7.25 -6.72
CA SER A 30 12.48 -8.15 -7.44
C SER A 30 13.59 -7.43 -8.23
N GLY A 31 13.63 -6.09 -8.21
CA GLY A 31 14.64 -5.30 -8.90
C GLY A 31 14.45 -5.19 -10.42
N ARG A 32 13.31 -5.64 -10.96
CA ARG A 32 12.96 -5.48 -12.39
C ARG A 32 12.56 -4.05 -12.74
N SER A 33 11.99 -3.31 -11.78
CA SER A 33 11.62 -1.91 -11.93
C SER A 33 12.44 -1.02 -10.99
N PRO A 34 12.91 0.16 -11.43
CA PRO A 34 13.66 1.06 -10.58
C PRO A 34 12.77 1.69 -9.49
N CYS A 35 13.35 2.01 -8.35
CA CYS A 35 12.70 2.77 -7.29
C CYS A 35 13.71 3.57 -6.47
N HIS A 36 13.24 4.61 -5.78
CA HIS A 36 14.02 5.32 -4.77
C HIS A 36 13.76 4.69 -3.41
N LYS A 37 14.57 3.69 -3.06
CA LYS A 37 14.48 2.97 -1.79
C LYS A 37 14.99 3.83 -0.63
N ILE A 38 14.21 3.91 0.44
CA ILE A 38 14.54 4.68 1.65
C ILE A 38 14.64 3.83 2.91
N TYR A 39 14.11 2.61 2.87
CA TYR A 39 14.19 1.64 3.96
C TYR A 39 14.04 0.21 3.43
N GLU A 40 14.76 -0.74 4.03
CA GLU A 40 14.67 -2.14 3.66
C GLU A 40 15.04 -3.07 4.82
N THR A 41 14.28 -4.16 4.95
CA THR A 41 14.58 -5.33 5.78
C THR A 41 14.33 -6.60 4.96
N ASP A 42 14.46 -7.76 5.59
CA ASP A 42 14.15 -9.04 4.96
C ASP A 42 12.66 -9.19 4.62
N GLN A 43 11.77 -8.50 5.35
CA GLN A 43 10.31 -8.64 5.20
C GLN A 43 9.62 -7.41 4.61
N VAL A 44 10.22 -6.22 4.70
CA VAL A 44 9.57 -4.95 4.35
C VAL A 44 10.50 -4.05 3.54
N ILE A 45 9.93 -3.26 2.65
CA ILE A 45 10.62 -2.22 1.90
C ILE A 45 9.81 -0.93 1.95
N ALA A 46 10.49 0.22 1.99
CA ALA A 46 9.86 1.51 1.74
C ALA A 46 10.56 2.26 0.60
N ILE A 47 9.75 2.88 -0.26
CA ILE A 47 10.18 3.63 -1.43
C ILE A 47 9.50 5.00 -1.46
N LEU A 48 10.11 5.98 -2.12
CA LEU A 48 9.41 7.21 -2.45
C LEU A 48 8.40 6.97 -3.58
N ASP A 49 7.24 7.62 -3.46
CA ASP A 49 6.25 7.61 -4.52
C ASP A 49 6.74 8.42 -5.74
N ILE A 50 6.49 7.91 -6.94
CA ILE A 50 6.86 8.56 -8.21
C ILE A 50 5.94 9.75 -8.55
N GLN A 51 4.72 9.76 -8.01
CA GLN A 51 3.74 10.83 -8.13
C GLN A 51 3.38 11.34 -6.73
N PRO A 52 4.34 12.00 -6.03
CA PRO A 52 4.16 12.39 -4.65
C PRO A 52 3.06 13.45 -4.51
N ILE A 53 2.08 13.19 -3.64
CA ILE A 53 1.07 14.20 -3.26
C ILE A 53 1.74 15.35 -2.49
N ARG A 54 2.76 15.03 -1.67
CA ARG A 54 3.59 15.97 -0.91
C ARG A 54 5.03 15.49 -0.86
N ARG A 55 5.96 16.39 -0.55
CA ARG A 55 7.37 16.04 -0.31
C ARG A 55 7.45 14.99 0.81
N GLY A 56 8.24 13.94 0.57
CA GLY A 56 8.37 12.80 1.49
C GLY A 56 7.26 11.77 1.39
N HIS A 57 6.34 11.85 0.42
CA HIS A 57 5.37 10.79 0.18
C HIS A 57 6.09 9.48 -0.13
N ALA A 58 5.85 8.48 0.72
CA ALA A 58 6.51 7.19 0.68
C ALA A 58 5.50 6.07 0.82
N LEU A 59 5.80 4.94 0.16
CA LEU A 59 5.04 3.71 0.22
C LEU A 59 5.83 2.70 1.04
N VAL A 60 5.22 2.16 2.09
CA VAL A 60 5.79 1.09 2.93
C VAL A 60 5.00 -0.19 2.64
N MET A 61 5.68 -1.24 2.20
CA MET A 61 5.02 -2.46 1.72
C MET A 61 5.78 -3.72 2.13
N PRO A 62 5.07 -4.83 2.41
CA PRO A 62 5.72 -6.12 2.62
C PRO A 62 6.39 -6.61 1.32
N LYS A 63 7.49 -7.37 1.46
CA LYS A 63 8.15 -8.02 0.33
C LYS A 63 7.35 -9.21 -0.21
N SER A 64 6.59 -9.87 0.65
CA SER A 64 5.61 -10.88 0.25
C SER A 64 4.40 -10.22 -0.42
N HIS A 65 3.97 -10.75 -1.56
CA HIS A 65 2.75 -10.27 -2.21
C HIS A 65 1.52 -10.65 -1.36
N VAL A 66 0.78 -9.64 -0.92
CA VAL A 66 -0.50 -9.78 -0.22
C VAL A 66 -1.44 -8.71 -0.75
N GLN A 67 -2.65 -9.10 -1.18
CA GLN A 67 -3.59 -8.19 -1.84
C GLN A 67 -4.34 -7.31 -0.85
N ARG A 68 -4.65 -7.84 0.34
CA ARG A 68 -5.47 -7.17 1.35
C ARG A 68 -4.75 -7.10 2.70
N LEU A 69 -4.91 -5.98 3.40
CA LEU A 69 -4.41 -5.85 4.77
C LEU A 69 -5.03 -6.91 5.70
N SER A 70 -6.31 -7.25 5.48
CA SER A 70 -7.02 -8.29 6.25
C SER A 70 -6.45 -9.70 6.06
N GLU A 71 -5.61 -9.92 5.05
CA GLU A 71 -4.96 -11.20 4.75
C GLU A 71 -3.49 -11.20 5.18
N LEU A 72 -2.99 -10.10 5.77
CA LEU A 72 -1.60 -9.96 6.15
C LEU A 72 -1.27 -10.86 7.34
N PRO A 73 -0.30 -11.79 7.22
CA PRO A 73 0.10 -12.64 8.35
C PRO A 73 0.58 -11.80 9.54
N PRO A 74 0.25 -12.17 10.80
CA PRO A 74 0.57 -11.36 11.98
C PRO A 74 2.05 -11.00 12.14
N GLU A 75 2.95 -11.93 11.78
CA GLU A 75 4.39 -11.70 11.81
C GLU A 75 4.80 -10.55 10.86
N ILE A 76 4.32 -10.61 9.62
CA ILE A 76 4.59 -9.59 8.59
C ILE A 76 3.92 -8.27 8.97
N ALA A 77 2.72 -8.31 9.57
CA ALA A 77 2.04 -7.13 10.08
C ALA A 77 2.87 -6.42 11.17
N GLY A 78 3.49 -7.16 12.09
CA GLY A 78 4.38 -6.60 13.11
C GLY A 78 5.62 -5.93 12.50
N ALA A 79 6.25 -6.58 11.52
CA ALA A 79 7.38 -6.01 10.79
C ALA A 79 6.99 -4.74 10.02
N LEU A 80 5.81 -4.76 9.37
CA LEU A 80 5.28 -3.63 8.61
C LEU A 80 4.99 -2.43 9.54
N GLY A 81 4.34 -2.66 10.69
CA GLY A 81 4.09 -1.59 11.67
C GLY A 81 5.37 -0.96 12.20
N THR A 82 6.39 -1.77 12.49
CA THR A 82 7.72 -1.28 12.90
C THR A 82 8.35 -0.42 11.81
N ALA A 83 8.28 -0.86 10.56
CA ALA A 83 8.80 -0.10 9.42
C ALA A 83 8.07 1.23 9.23
N VAL A 84 6.74 1.24 9.31
CA VAL A 84 5.93 2.47 9.21
C VAL A 84 6.36 3.48 10.26
N SER A 85 6.52 3.08 11.52
CA SER A 85 6.96 3.97 12.60
C SER A 85 8.35 4.57 12.33
N ARG A 86 9.32 3.74 11.92
CA ARG A 86 10.69 4.18 11.61
C ARG A 86 10.73 5.14 10.42
N VAL A 87 10.04 4.81 9.34
CA VAL A 87 9.98 5.63 8.12
C VAL A 87 9.29 6.96 8.40
N ALA A 88 8.17 6.95 9.12
CA ALA A 88 7.48 8.17 9.55
C ALA A 88 8.40 9.09 10.37
N ASN A 89 9.13 8.53 11.35
CA ASN A 89 10.08 9.29 12.15
C ASN A 89 11.21 9.91 11.29
N ALA A 90 11.79 9.12 10.38
CA ALA A 90 12.84 9.59 9.48
C ALA A 90 12.35 10.71 8.55
N ILE A 91 11.12 10.61 8.02
CA ILE A 91 10.50 11.66 7.20
C ILE A 91 10.29 12.93 8.02
N CYS A 92 9.74 12.82 9.24
CA CYS A 92 9.56 13.96 10.14
C CYS A 92 10.87 14.69 10.41
N GLN A 93 11.94 13.95 10.74
CA GLN A 93 13.26 14.53 10.98
C GLN A 93 13.86 15.16 9.71
N GLY A 94 13.83 14.44 8.59
CA GLY A 94 14.42 14.89 7.33
C GLY A 94 13.73 16.11 6.72
N LEU A 95 12.45 16.33 7.04
CA LEU A 95 11.67 17.47 6.54
C LEU A 95 11.39 18.55 7.59
N GLY A 96 11.75 18.32 8.86
CA GLY A 96 11.44 19.25 9.95
C GLY A 96 9.93 19.42 10.18
N ILE A 97 9.16 18.35 10.03
CA ILE A 97 7.70 18.34 10.21
C ILE A 97 7.29 17.38 11.33
N THR A 98 6.10 17.59 11.87
CA THR A 98 5.49 16.71 12.87
C THR A 98 4.19 16.06 12.39
N ALA A 99 3.60 16.59 11.31
CA ALA A 99 2.30 16.16 10.80
C ALA A 99 2.46 15.34 9.51
N LEU A 100 1.91 14.13 9.52
CA LEU A 100 1.77 13.27 8.35
C LEU A 100 0.52 12.38 8.50
N ASN A 101 0.07 11.82 7.38
CA ASN A 101 -0.99 10.81 7.37
C ASN A 101 -0.39 9.45 7.04
N VAL A 102 -0.85 8.42 7.72
CA VAL A 102 -0.63 7.02 7.34
C VAL A 102 -1.96 6.53 6.77
N VAL A 103 -1.95 6.14 5.50
CA VAL A 103 -3.15 5.71 4.78
C VAL A 103 -2.91 4.33 4.19
N CYS A 104 -3.85 3.43 4.43
CA CYS A 104 -3.91 2.14 3.78
C CYS A 104 -5.30 2.02 3.14
N ASN A 105 -5.33 1.74 1.84
CA ASN A 105 -6.56 1.52 1.10
C ASN A 105 -6.68 0.02 0.84
N GLN A 106 -7.85 -0.56 1.14
CA GLN A 106 -8.16 -1.94 0.81
C GLN A 106 -9.43 -1.95 -0.03
N GLU A 107 -9.34 -2.51 -1.24
CA GLU A 107 -10.43 -2.51 -2.23
C GLU A 107 -11.00 -1.10 -2.48
N TYR A 108 -12.28 -0.99 -2.87
CA TYR A 108 -12.97 0.27 -3.17
C TYR A 108 -13.41 1.03 -1.89
N ALA A 109 -12.60 1.02 -0.83
CA ALA A 109 -13.00 1.49 0.49
C ALA A 109 -11.84 2.13 1.29
N GLN A 110 -11.92 3.30 1.97
CA GLN A 110 -13.01 4.23 2.30
C GLN A 110 -14.41 3.61 2.25
N VAL A 111 -14.70 2.62 3.12
CA VAL A 111 -15.99 1.93 3.10
C VAL A 111 -17.12 2.95 3.18
N SER A 112 -17.82 3.16 2.08
CA SER A 112 -19.19 3.64 2.04
C SER A 112 -20.01 2.45 1.60
N MET A 113 -20.96 2.02 2.43
CA MET A 113 -21.80 0.83 2.28
C MET A 113 -21.14 -0.48 2.69
N CYS A 114 -21.33 -0.78 3.98
CA CYS A 114 -21.57 -2.15 4.40
C CYS A 114 -22.86 -2.59 3.68
N ASP A 115 -22.75 -3.30 2.56
CA ASP A 115 -23.86 -4.13 2.09
C ASP A 115 -24.01 -5.27 3.10
N TYR A 116 -24.81 -5.01 4.14
CA TYR A 116 -25.45 -6.05 4.92
C TYR A 116 -26.30 -6.85 3.92
N ARG A 117 -25.77 -7.97 3.43
CA ARG A 117 -26.62 -9.06 2.99
C ARG A 117 -27.20 -9.67 4.27
N GLU A 118 -28.45 -9.32 4.54
CA GLU A 118 -29.27 -10.08 5.49
C GLU A 118 -29.45 -11.48 4.88
N ASP A 119 -28.85 -12.47 5.52
CA ASP A 119 -29.24 -13.87 5.40
C ASP A 119 -30.34 -14.18 6.43
#